data_AF-A0A810NS88-F1
#
_entry.id   AF-A0A810NS88-F1
#
_cell.length_a   1.000
_cell.length_b   1.000
_cell.length_c   1.000
_cell.angle_alpha   90.00
_cell.angle_beta   90.00
_cell.angle_gamma   90.00
#
_symmetry.space_group_name_H-M   'P 1'
#
loop_
_entity.id
_entity.type
_entity.pdbx_description
1 polymer ?
#
loop_
_entity_poly.entity_id
_entity_poly.type
_entity_poly.pdbx_seq_one_letter_code
_entity_poly.pdbx_strand_id
1 'polypeptide(L)'
;MAMRSPAAGALPPNATELREAPMTMHLPIRPDWTCAACGLPWPCPSRKGQLLAEYDGAHVSMTLHLSGFFLEACQDIPTAESGVLYSRFLGWRSVPTEMIDVSCE
;
A
#
# COMPACT_ATOMS: atom_id res chain seq x y z
N MET A 1 1.04 15.59 66.52
CA MET A 1 0.68 14.76 65.36
C MET A 1 0.40 15.68 64.17
N ALA A 2 1.37 15.83 63.27
CA ALA A 2 1.15 16.34 61.92
C ALA A 2 2.25 15.72 61.07
N MET A 3 1.87 14.69 60.32
CA MET A 3 2.71 14.00 59.36
C MET A 3 2.96 14.94 58.17
N ARG A 4 4.15 14.88 57.57
CA ARG A 4 4.36 14.87 56.10
C ARG A 4 5.86 14.84 55.78
N SER A 5 6.27 13.70 55.24
CA SER A 5 7.45 13.51 54.38
C SER A 5 6.95 13.25 52.94
N PRO A 6 7.81 13.25 51.91
CA PRO A 6 7.64 14.05 50.69
C PRO A 6 7.22 13.23 49.47
N ALA A 7 6.83 13.91 48.39
CA ALA A 7 6.73 13.29 47.08
C ALA A 7 7.34 14.19 46.00
N ALA A 8 8.33 13.61 45.30
CA ALA A 8 8.92 14.11 44.09
C ALA A 8 7.83 14.34 43.03
N GLY A 9 7.79 15.55 42.46
CA GLY A 9 6.91 15.92 41.36
C GLY A 9 7.73 16.35 40.16
N ALA A 10 8.68 15.51 39.72
CA ALA A 10 9.24 15.61 38.39
C ALA A 10 8.46 14.64 37.49
N LEU A 11 7.51 15.16 36.72
CA LEU A 11 7.02 14.49 35.53
C LEU A 11 7.31 15.43 34.34
N PRO A 12 8.09 15.02 33.34
CA PRO A 12 8.16 15.78 32.10
C PRO A 12 6.78 15.75 31.42
N PRO A 13 6.31 16.85 30.80
CA PRO A 13 5.23 16.75 29.82
C PRO A 13 5.78 15.89 28.68
N ASN A 14 5.31 14.65 28.69
CA ASN A 14 5.47 13.59 27.71
C ASN A 14 5.86 14.08 26.30
N ALA A 15 7.05 13.64 25.87
CA ALA A 15 7.57 13.69 24.52
C ALA A 15 7.04 12.50 23.67
N THR A 16 5.72 12.30 23.61
CA THR A 16 5.05 11.26 22.81
C THR A 16 4.03 11.85 21.83
N GLU A 17 4.18 13.12 21.47
CA GLU A 17 3.53 13.67 20.27
C GLU A 17 4.48 13.71 19.05
N LEU A 18 5.37 12.72 18.94
CA LEU A 18 5.53 12.12 17.62
C LEU A 18 4.24 11.36 17.35
N ARG A 19 3.20 12.09 16.93
CA ARG A 19 2.17 11.51 16.08
C ARG A 19 2.90 11.15 14.80
N GLU A 20 3.60 10.01 14.81
CA GLU A 20 3.61 9.15 13.65
C GLU A 20 2.13 8.94 13.33
N ALA A 21 1.62 9.80 12.46
CA ALA A 21 0.38 9.55 11.77
C ALA A 21 0.48 8.09 11.37
N PRO A 22 -0.46 7.22 11.79
CA PRO A 22 -0.35 5.81 11.51
C PRO A 22 -0.06 5.72 10.03
N MET A 23 1.07 5.11 9.65
CA MET A 23 1.38 4.81 8.26
C MET A 23 0.17 4.04 7.76
N THR A 24 -0.80 4.76 7.19
CA THR A 24 -2.16 4.24 7.14
C THR A 24 -2.07 3.21 6.06
N MET A 25 -2.12 1.93 6.45
CA MET A 25 -1.85 0.85 5.52
C MET A 25 -2.95 0.89 4.46
N HIS A 26 -2.55 1.19 3.22
CA HIS A 26 -3.46 1.29 2.10
C HIS A 26 -3.84 -0.12 1.61
N LEU A 27 -4.59 -0.84 2.42
CA LEU A 27 -5.01 -2.23 2.21
C LEU A 27 -6.25 -2.32 1.30
N PRO A 28 -6.42 -3.43 0.55
CA PRO A 28 -7.63 -3.68 -0.22
C PRO A 28 -8.79 -4.13 0.70
N ILE A 29 -9.98 -3.61 0.44
CA ILE A 29 -11.26 -4.09 0.97
C ILE A 29 -11.99 -4.81 -0.15
N ARG A 30 -12.29 -6.09 0.05
CA ARG A 30 -13.09 -6.92 -0.85
C ARG A 30 -14.59 -6.82 -0.48
N PRO A 31 -15.53 -7.01 -1.42
CA PRO A 31 -15.33 -7.38 -2.82
C PRO A 31 -15.17 -6.19 -3.78
N ASP A 32 -15.37 -4.95 -3.35
CA ASP A 32 -15.33 -3.78 -4.25
C ASP A 32 -13.90 -3.32 -4.60
N TRP A 33 -12.90 -3.94 -3.98
CA TRP A 33 -11.48 -3.60 -4.10
C TRP A 33 -11.22 -2.13 -3.80
N THR A 34 -11.83 -1.57 -2.76
CA THR A 34 -11.59 -0.18 -2.32
C THR A 34 -10.44 -0.12 -1.32
N CYS A 35 -9.80 1.03 -1.17
CA CYS A 35 -8.70 1.19 -0.23
C CYS A 35 -9.21 1.55 1.16
N ALA A 36 -8.85 0.78 2.18
CA ALA A 36 -9.27 1.02 3.57
C ALA A 36 -8.85 2.40 4.11
N ALA A 37 -7.70 2.91 3.66
CA ALA A 37 -7.14 4.16 4.15
C ALA A 37 -7.75 5.42 3.51
N CYS A 38 -8.19 5.34 2.26
CA CYS A 38 -8.57 6.53 1.48
C CYS A 38 -9.87 6.39 0.66
N GLY A 39 -10.52 5.23 0.68
CA GLY A 39 -11.77 4.96 -0.06
C GLY A 39 -11.62 4.85 -1.59
N LEU A 40 -10.46 5.22 -2.15
CA LEU A 40 -10.21 5.14 -3.59
C LEU A 40 -10.10 3.70 -4.10
N PRO A 41 -10.28 3.45 -5.40
CA PRO A 41 -10.03 2.15 -6.01
C PRO A 41 -8.62 1.65 -5.68
N TRP A 42 -8.53 0.48 -5.06
CA TRP A 42 -7.27 -0.19 -4.78
C TRP A 42 -6.72 -0.88 -6.07
N PRO A 43 -5.43 -0.82 -6.39
CA PRO A 43 -4.38 -0.07 -5.71
C PRO A 43 -4.55 1.44 -5.90
N CYS A 44 -4.66 2.18 -4.79
CA CYS A 44 -4.77 3.64 -4.82
C CYS A 44 -3.39 4.27 -5.10
N PRO A 45 -3.30 5.57 -5.47
CA PRO A 45 -2.03 6.23 -5.77
C PRO A 45 -0.97 6.07 -4.67
N SER A 46 -1.36 6.19 -3.39
CA SER A 46 -0.46 5.99 -2.26
C SER A 46 0.07 4.55 -2.18
N ARG A 47 -0.79 3.53 -2.35
CA ARG A 47 -0.35 2.13 -2.36
C ARG A 47 0.55 1.84 -3.57
N LYS A 48 0.27 2.44 -4.73
CA LYS A 48 1.14 2.32 -5.90
C LYS A 48 2.55 2.84 -5.59
N GLY A 49 2.66 4.01 -4.95
CA GLY A 49 3.93 4.55 -4.48
C GLY A 49 4.63 3.66 -3.44
N GLN A 50 3.88 3.14 -2.47
CA GLN A 50 4.43 2.20 -1.47
C GLN A 50 4.97 0.93 -2.13
N LEU A 51 4.24 0.36 -3.09
CA LEU A 51 4.69 -0.84 -3.81
C LEU A 51 5.95 -0.57 -4.65
N LEU A 52 6.03 0.61 -5.28
CA LEU A 52 7.24 1.00 -6.02
C LEU A 52 8.46 1.10 -5.10
N ALA A 53 8.30 1.65 -3.90
CA ALA A 53 9.38 1.71 -2.91
C ALA A 53 9.72 0.34 -2.30
N GLU A 54 8.71 -0.49 -2.02
CA GLU A 54 8.85 -1.82 -1.41
C GLU A 54 9.57 -2.81 -2.35
N TYR A 55 9.38 -2.66 -3.66
CA TYR A 55 9.96 -3.51 -4.69
C TYR A 55 10.91 -2.77 -5.63
N ASP A 56 11.62 -1.76 -5.11
CA ASP A 56 12.63 -1.05 -5.90
C ASP A 56 13.66 -2.03 -6.49
N GLY A 57 13.95 -1.91 -7.79
CA GLY A 57 14.78 -2.86 -8.54
C GLY A 57 14.19 -4.27 -8.76
N ALA A 58 13.01 -4.59 -8.21
CA ALA A 58 12.38 -5.92 -8.26
C ALA A 58 11.01 -5.90 -8.97
N HIS A 59 10.95 -5.28 -10.16
CA HIS A 59 9.71 -5.04 -10.91
C HIS A 59 8.89 -6.30 -11.21
N VAL A 60 9.56 -7.41 -11.56
CA VAL A 60 8.92 -8.69 -11.84
C VAL A 60 8.20 -9.22 -10.60
N SER A 61 8.87 -9.23 -9.45
CA SER A 61 8.29 -9.66 -8.16
C SER A 61 7.09 -8.82 -7.77
N MET A 62 7.19 -7.50 -7.95
CA MET A 62 6.11 -6.55 -7.71
C MET A 62 4.89 -6.80 -8.60
N THR A 63 5.11 -7.22 -9.84
CA THR A 63 4.07 -7.52 -10.83
C THR A 63 3.39 -8.84 -10.50
N LEU A 64 4.16 -9.89 -10.20
CA LEU A 64 3.63 -11.18 -9.75
C LEU A 64 2.78 -11.05 -8.49
N HIS A 65 3.22 -10.23 -7.53
CA HIS A 65 2.44 -9.93 -6.32
C HIS A 65 1.09 -9.30 -6.66
N LEU A 66 1.06 -8.31 -7.56
CA LEU A 66 -0.20 -7.68 -8.00
C LEU A 66 -1.07 -8.57 -8.88
N SER A 67 -0.48 -9.51 -9.64
CA SER A 67 -1.23 -10.47 -10.44
C SER A 67 -2.12 -11.37 -9.59
N GLY A 68 -1.69 -11.74 -8.37
CA GLY A 68 -2.54 -12.47 -7.43
C GLY A 68 -3.82 -11.70 -7.10
N PHE A 69 -3.67 -10.43 -6.71
CA PHE A 69 -4.81 -9.56 -6.44
C PHE A 69 -5.69 -9.29 -7.67
N PHE A 70 -5.11 -9.17 -8.86
CA PHE A 70 -5.87 -9.05 -10.10
C PHE A 70 -6.78 -10.25 -10.33
N LEU A 71 -6.27 -11.48 -10.15
CA LEU A 71 -7.05 -12.70 -10.33
C LEU A 71 -8.19 -12.80 -9.32
N GLU A 72 -7.95 -12.45 -8.05
CA GLU A 72 -8.99 -12.38 -7.03
C GLU A 72 -10.03 -11.29 -7.37
N ALA A 73 -9.62 -10.13 -7.90
CA ALA A 73 -10.52 -9.06 -8.30
C ALA A 73 -11.43 -9.44 -9.47
N CYS A 74 -10.91 -10.21 -10.43
CA CYS A 74 -11.72 -10.77 -11.52
C CYS A 74 -12.82 -11.72 -10.99
N GLN A 75 -12.59 -12.39 -9.86
CA GLN A 75 -13.59 -13.25 -9.23
C GLN A 75 -14.62 -12.46 -8.44
N ASP A 76 -14.19 -11.42 -7.71
CA ASP A 76 -15.06 -10.60 -6.88
C ASP A 76 -15.93 -9.63 -7.68
N ILE A 77 -15.45 -9.16 -8.84
CA ILE A 77 -16.14 -8.20 -9.69
C ILE A 77 -16.39 -8.82 -11.08
N PRO A 78 -17.26 -9.83 -11.19
CA PRO A 78 -17.46 -10.57 -12.43
C PRO A 78 -18.08 -9.73 -13.57
N THR A 79 -18.68 -8.59 -13.24
CA THR A 79 -19.24 -7.65 -14.21
C THR A 79 -18.23 -6.67 -14.77
N ALA A 80 -17.04 -6.55 -14.16
CA ALA A 80 -16.00 -5.66 -14.67
C ALA A 80 -15.28 -6.33 -15.84
N GLU A 81 -15.01 -5.56 -16.90
CA GLU A 81 -14.19 -6.05 -18.00
C GLU A 81 -12.76 -6.33 -17.54
N SER A 82 -12.22 -7.51 -17.90
CA SER A 82 -10.87 -7.91 -17.52
C SER A 82 -9.80 -6.91 -17.94
N GLY A 83 -10.00 -6.21 -19.07
CA GLY A 83 -9.10 -5.15 -19.52
C GLY A 83 -9.05 -3.95 -18.57
N VAL A 84 -10.20 -3.55 -18.00
CA VAL A 84 -10.28 -2.46 -17.02
C VAL A 84 -9.55 -2.84 -15.73
N LEU A 85 -9.77 -4.06 -15.23
CA LEU A 85 -9.06 -4.57 -14.07
C LEU A 85 -7.56 -4.72 -14.35
N TYR A 86 -7.17 -5.19 -15.54
CA TYR A 86 -5.77 -5.29 -15.92
C TYR A 86 -5.09 -3.92 -15.92
N SER A 87 -5.67 -2.91 -16.57
CA SER A 87 -5.12 -1.55 -16.59
C SER A 87 -4.98 -0.95 -15.19
N ARG A 88 -5.96 -1.22 -14.31
CA ARG A 88 -5.99 -0.75 -12.93
C ARG A 88 -4.88 -1.35 -12.07
N PHE A 89 -4.72 -2.68 -12.11
CA PHE A 89 -3.76 -3.40 -11.27
C PHE A 89 -2.36 -3.40 -11.87
N LEU A 90 -2.21 -3.59 -13.17
CA LEU A 90 -0.92 -3.85 -13.85
C LEU A 90 -0.55 -2.79 -14.91
N GLY A 91 -1.52 -2.16 -15.58
CA GLY A 91 -1.27 -1.31 -16.77
C GLY A 91 -0.64 0.06 -16.52
N TRP A 92 -0.43 0.46 -15.26
CA TRP A 92 0.30 1.68 -14.92
C TRP A 92 1.82 1.47 -14.87
N ARG A 93 2.30 0.26 -15.22
CA ARG A 93 3.71 -0.14 -15.21
C ARG A 93 4.28 -0.51 -16.57
N SER A 94 3.56 -0.23 -17.65
CA SER A 94 4.02 -0.53 -18.99
C SER A 94 5.31 0.24 -19.29
N VAL A 95 6.45 -0.44 -19.22
CA VAL A 95 7.70 0.00 -19.85
C VAL A 95 7.44 0.02 -21.36
N PRO A 96 7.84 1.07 -22.11
CA PRO A 96 7.75 1.05 -23.55
C PRO A 96 8.47 -0.18 -24.10
N THR A 97 7.77 -0.98 -24.91
CA THR A 97 8.26 -2.23 -25.50
C THR A 97 9.54 -2.05 -26.34
N GLU A 98 9.96 -0.82 -26.63
CA GLU A 98 11.18 -0.50 -27.39
C GLU A 98 12.49 -0.82 -26.66
N MET A 99 12.47 -1.18 -25.37
CA MET A 99 13.67 -1.55 -24.59
C MET A 99 13.75 -3.04 -24.22
N ILE A 100 13.03 -3.91 -24.93
CA ILE A 100 13.39 -5.33 -24.94
C ILE A 100 14.37 -5.54 -26.10
N ASP A 101 15.60 -5.09 -25.91
CA ASP A 101 16.73 -5.65 -26.65
C ASP A 101 16.86 -7.11 -26.19
N VAL A 102 16.24 -8.02 -26.93
CA VAL A 102 16.49 -9.45 -26.82
C VAL A 102 17.87 -9.72 -27.42
N SER A 103 18.92 -9.27 -26.75
CA SER A 103 20.27 -9.78 -26.95
C SER A 103 20.64 -10.63 -25.74
N CYS A 104 20.24 -11.89 -25.80
CA CYS A 104 20.93 -12.98 -25.14
C CYS A 104 20.86 -14.17 -26.10
N GLU A 105 21.96 -14.35 -26.85
CA GLU A 105 22.38 -15.45 -27.74
C GLU A 105 21.34 -16.40 -28.35
#